data_AF-A0A964PB24-F1
#
_entry.id   AF-A0A964PB24-F1
#
_cell.length_a   1.000
_cell.length_b   1.000
_cell.length_c   1.000
_cell.angle_alpha   90.00
_cell.angle_beta   90.00
_cell.angle_gamma   90.00
#
_symmetry.space_group_name_H-M   'P 1'
#
loop_
_entity.id
_entity.type
_entity.pdbx_description
1 polymer ?
#
loop_
_entity_poly.entity_id
_entity_poly.type
_entity_poly.pdbx_seq_one_letter_code
_entity_poly.pdbx_strand_id
1 'polypeptide(L)' 'MAMMLFSVFATLQKWNLNPRTWLRWYLDACATAGAQAPSDIQPFLPWNLTEEQRRTMAQSISAQDSAEPSNSS' A
#
# COMPACT_ATOMS: atom_id res chain seq x y z
N MET A 1 2.06 18.74 1.64
CA MET A 1 1.66 18.04 0.39
C MET A 1 1.16 16.64 0.76
N ALA A 2 -0.09 16.50 1.23
CA ALA A 2 -0.65 15.20 1.66
C ALA A 2 -1.84 14.72 0.80
N MET A 3 -2.43 15.60 -0.02
CA MET A 3 -3.64 15.26 -0.80
C MET A 3 -3.39 14.24 -1.92
N MET A 4 -2.15 14.09 -2.40
CA MET A 4 -1.84 13.12 -3.45
C MET A 4 -2.00 11.66 -2.98
N LEU A 5 -1.70 11.38 -1.71
CA LEU A 5 -1.80 10.01 -1.17
C LEU A 5 -3.25 9.53 -1.11
N PHE A 6 -4.20 10.42 -0.77
CA PHE A 6 -5.62 10.06 -0.71
C PHE A 6 -6.17 9.67 -2.09
N SER A 7 -5.83 10.43 -3.14
CA SER A 7 -6.20 10.09 -4.51
C SER A 7 -5.56 8.79 -4.99
N VAL A 8 -4.32 8.51 -4.56
CA VAL A 8 -3.65 7.24 -4.82
C VAL A 8 -4.37 6.08 -4.12
N PHE A 9 -4.74 6.23 -2.85
CA PHE A 9 -5.52 5.23 -2.11
C PHE A 9 -6.89 4.95 -2.73
N ALA A 10 -7.59 6.00 -3.18
CA ALA A 10 -8.86 5.84 -3.89
C ALA A 10 -8.68 5.02 -5.19
N THR A 11 -7.57 5.24 -5.89
CA THR A 11 -7.22 4.47 -7.09
C THR A 11 -6.88 3.02 -6.73
N LEU A 12 -6.10 2.79 -5.66
CA LEU A 12 -5.78 1.44 -5.17
C LEU A 12 -7.05 0.66 -4.77
N GLN A 13 -8.01 1.30 -4.11
CA GLN A 13 -9.31 0.68 -3.78
C GLN A 13 -10.07 0.27 -5.05
N LYS A 14 -10.10 1.12 -6.09
CA LYS A 14 -10.72 0.76 -7.38
C LYS A 14 -10.07 -0.47 -8.03
N TRP A 15 -8.80 -0.72 -7.75
CA TRP A 15 -8.03 -1.83 -8.31
C TRP A 15 -7.98 -3.04 -7.36
N ASN A 16 -8.73 -3.00 -6.26
CA ASN A 16 -8.78 -4.03 -5.22
C ASN A 16 -7.39 -4.38 -4.62
N LEU A 17 -6.51 -3.38 -4.56
CA LEU A 17 -5.16 -3.48 -3.98
C LEU A 17 -5.20 -3.13 -2.50
N ASN A 18 -4.37 -3.79 -1.68
CA ASN A 18 -4.30 -3.53 -0.25
C ASN A 18 -3.53 -2.23 0.05
N PRO A 19 -4.20 -1.12 0.43
CA PRO A 19 -3.53 0.16 0.64
C PRO A 19 -2.57 0.12 1.84
N ARG A 20 -2.81 -0.77 2.80
CA ARG A 20 -2.00 -0.97 4.00
C ARG A 20 -0.63 -1.57 3.65
N THR A 21 -0.61 -2.53 2.73
CA THR A 21 0.63 -3.16 2.23
C THR A 21 1.45 -2.18 1.41
N TRP A 22 0.78 -1.45 0.50
CA TRP A 22 1.43 -0.41 -0.30
C TRP A 22 2.05 0.69 0.57
N LEU A 23 1.32 1.18 1.58
CA LEU A 23 1.81 2.22 2.49
C LEU A 23 3.03 1.74 3.27
N ARG A 24 3.00 0.50 3.76
CA ARG A 24 4.14 -0.06 4.50
C ARG A 24 5.38 -0.16 3.61
N TRP A 25 5.23 -0.57 2.35
CA TRP A 25 6.32 -0.60 1.38
C TRP A 25 6.88 0.81 1.07
N TYR A 26 6.00 1.80 0.91
CA TYR A 26 6.41 3.19 0.73
C TYR A 26 7.17 3.75 1.94
N LEU A 27 6.69 3.47 3.16
CA LEU A 27 7.35 3.88 4.41
C LEU A 27 8.70 3.19 4.60
N ASP A 28 8.81 1.92 4.22
CA ASP A 28 10.06 1.15 4.27
C ASP A 28 11.12 1.73 3.31
N ALA A 29 10.70 2.12 2.11
CA ALA A 29 11.56 2.83 1.17
C ALA A 29 12.00 4.20 1.71
N CYS A 30 11.11 4.94 2.36
CA CYS A 30 11.46 6.20 3.03
C CYS A 30 12.45 5.97 4.18
N ALA A 31 12.26 4.91 4.98
CA ALA A 31 13.15 4.55 6.07
C ALA A 31 14.55 4.19 5.56
N THR A 32 14.62 3.40 4.48
CA THR A 32 15.88 3.01 3.81
C THR A 32 16.59 4.21 3.19
N ALA A 33 15.84 5.18 2.68
CA ALA A 33 16.37 6.45 2.16
C ALA A 33 16.77 7.46 3.26
N GLY A 34 16.84 7.05 4.53
CA GLY A 34 17.24 7.92 5.64
C GLY A 34 16.10 8.80 6.17
N ALA A 35 14.87 8.26 6.19
CA ALA A 35 13.63 8.97 6.54
C ALA A 35 13.27 10.14 5.59
N GLN A 36 13.87 10.17 4.40
CA GLN A 36 13.55 11.13 3.37
C GLN A 36 12.65 10.49 2.32
N ALA A 37 11.64 11.23 1.86
CA ALA A 37 10.81 10.77 0.77
C ALA A 37 11.72 10.48 -0.45
N PRO A 38 11.62 9.29 -1.07
CA PRO A 38 12.40 8.99 -2.25
C PRO A 38 12.13 10.06 -3.30
N SER A 39 13.20 10.58 -3.92
CA SER A 39 13.09 11.61 -4.95
C SER A 39 12.20 11.18 -6.11
N ASP A 40 12.10 9.86 -6.31
CA ASP A 40 11.25 9.25 -7.30
C ASP A 40 10.09 8.46 -6.67
N ILE A 41 8.91 9.07 -6.67
CA ILE A 41 7.67 8.41 -6.23
C ILE A 41 6.98 7.66 -7.38
N GLN A 42 7.43 7.84 -8.63
CA GLN A 42 6.84 7.20 -9.81
C GLN A 42 6.70 5.68 -9.66
N PRO A 43 7.71 4.91 -9.17
CA PRO A 43 7.57 3.47 -9.02
C PRO A 43 6.55 3.08 -7.94
N PHE A 44 6.18 4.01 -7.05
CA PHE A 44 5.15 3.78 -6.04
C PHE A 44 3.74 4.09 -6.57
N LEU A 45 3.57 4.65 -7.76
CA LEU A 45 2.25 4.99 -8.28
C LEU A 45 1.53 3.76 -8.84
N PRO A 46 0.22 3.59 -8.59
CA PRO A 46 -0.52 2.38 -8.92
C PRO A 46 -0.55 2.06 -10.42
N TRP A 47 -0.45 3.06 -11.28
CA TRP A 47 -0.38 2.89 -12.74
C TRP A 47 1.02 2.53 -13.25
N ASN A 48 2.08 2.78 -12.47
CA ASN A 48 3.44 2.37 -12.79
C ASN A 48 3.80 1.00 -12.19
N LEU A 49 3.00 0.48 -11.25
CA LEU A 49 3.18 -0.85 -10.70
C LEU A 49 2.95 -1.92 -11.78
N THR A 50 3.86 -2.88 -11.87
CA THR A 50 3.71 -4.06 -12.72
C THR A 50 2.57 -4.95 -12.21
N GLU A 51 2.03 -5.78 -13.11
CA GLU A 51 0.98 -6.77 -12.78
C GLU A 51 1.40 -7.67 -11.60
N GLU A 52 2.67 -8.06 -11.55
CA GLU A 52 3.25 -8.90 -10.50
C GLU A 52 3.25 -8.22 -9.13
N GLN A 53 3.66 -6.95 -9.07
CA GLN A 53 3.61 -6.18 -7.83
C GLN A 53 2.17 -5.95 -7.37
N ARG A 54 1.27 -5.66 -8.32
CA ARG A 54 -0.16 -5.54 -8.04
C ARG A 54 -0.73 -6.84 -7.46
N ARG A 55 -0.42 -8.00 -8.05
CA ARG A 55 -0.86 -9.30 -7.51
C ARG A 55 -0.28 -9.60 -6.14
N THR A 56 1.01 -9.35 -5.94
CA THR A 56 1.67 -9.57 -4.64
C THR A 56 1.01 -8.73 -3.53
N MET A 57 0.68 -7.47 -3.83
CA MET A 57 -0.02 -6.59 -2.91
C MET A 57 -1.50 -6.92 -2.73
N ALA A 58 -2.16 -7.52 -3.73
CA ALA A 58 -3.54 -7.98 -3.62
C ALA A 58 -3.67 -9.26 -2.79
N GLN A 59 -2.69 -10.16 -2.85
CA GLN A 59 -2.70 -11.45 -2.14
C GLN A 59 -2.62 -11.33 -0.61
N SER A 60 -2.03 -10.26 -0.08
CA SER A 60 -1.92 -10.05 1.38
C SER A 60 -3.26 -9.77 2.07
N ILE A 61 -4.34 -9.52 1.32
CA ILE A 61 -5.68 -9.30 1.86
C ILE A 61 -6.23 -10.54 2.59
N SER A 62 -5.78 -11.75 2.22
CA SER A 62 -6.33 -13.00 2.74
C SER A 62 -5.81 -13.42 4.12
N ALA A 63 -4.75 -12.78 4.65
CA ALA A 63 -4.13 -13.18 5.93
C ALA A 63 -4.37 -12.18 7.08
N GLN A 64 -5.01 -11.04 6.83
CA GLN A 64 -5.20 -9.96 7.82
C GLN A 64 -6.67 -9.66 8.11
N ASP A 65 -7.60 -10.34 7.45
CA ASP A 65 -9.04 -10.37 7.77
C ASP A 65 -9.38 -11.65 8.56
N SER A 66 -8.50 -12.04 9.49
CA SER A 66 -8.74 -13.17 10.40
C SER A 66 -8.25 -12.91 11.83
N ALA A 67 -7.86 -11.66 12.14
CA ALA A 67 -7.80 -11.21 13.53
C ALA A 67 -9.18 -10.67 13.92
N GLU A 68 -10.19 -11.54 13.88
CA GLU A 68 -11.38 -11.39 14.73
C GLU A 68 -10.93 -11.76 16.15
N PRO A 69 -10.87 -10.84 17.12
CA PRO A 69 -11.02 -11.26 18.50
C PRO A 69 -12.50 -11.57 18.66
N SER A 70 -12.85 -12.84 18.46
CA SER A 70 -14.01 -13.45 19.10
C SER A 70 -13.86 -13.24 20.61
N ASN A 71 -14.53 -12.21 21.15
CA ASN A 71 -14.98 -12.12 22.54
C ASN A 71 -15.99 -10.95 22.61
N SER A 72 -17.29 -11.16 22.37
CA SER A 72 -18.26 -11.65 23.36
C SER A 72 -18.25 -10.82 24.65
N SER A 73 -19.16 -9.83 24.78
CA SER A 73 -20.27 -9.83 25.74
C SER A 73 -21.09 -8.55 25.69
#